data_AF-A0A2E3MPM7-F1
#
_entry.id   AF-A0A2E3MPM7-F1
#
_cell.length_a   1.000
_cell.length_b   1.000
_cell.length_c   1.000
_cell.angle_alpha   90.00
_cell.angle_beta   90.00
_cell.angle_gamma   90.00
#
_symmetry.space_group_name_H-M   'P 1'
#
loop_
_entity.id
_entity.type
_entity.pdbx_description
1 polymer ?
#
loop_
_entity_poly.entity_id
_entity_poly.type
_entity_poly.pdbx_seq_one_letter_code
_entity_poly.pdbx_strand_id
1 'polypeptide(L)'
;MRRIGIVCVAIFLGGAGGWWSASNRLAVVERHVLAPADDVLRSPETSVVAPPDLEEVIGLDQVPSAEDPKIEFVNGSEHQFGTMERFGRKRHVFIIRNAGKGPLVLTPRGTTCKCTVFQVNPPKVAPGEQARVTLEWVAETQEEETNFRQEATVETNVPGQTFIKLVIDGKVTSSLKAVPVSVSLGDVAVGEGAQATVQLFAFRQPGLEVSRVSFADQESASYFDIKIDPLTKDAIDAQAADHGLKVQIVVKPGLPLGKLSQQILLEMPLGDKPIFQIPVTGTVVGDIAILGPKQFDSEENRLVVGRVRSAEGAKITLQVLVKGPHKAQTQLNVQRIDPPDVLRATIGESKETRKGGPLLFPLNLEIPTNSPSVNHLDGDQTNPVRVVIDTTHPHAKRIQLLVEFVVE
;
A
#
# COMPACT_ATOMS: atom_id res chain seq x y z
N MET A 1 64.90 -21.86 -21.16
CA MET A 1 64.01 -22.98 -21.59
C MET A 1 62.61 -22.37 -21.65
N ARG A 2 61.89 -22.16 -22.77
CA ARG A 2 61.63 -22.98 -24.00
C ARG A 2 61.20 -24.40 -23.62
N ARG A 3 60.02 -24.92 -23.99
CA ARG A 3 59.18 -24.80 -25.23
C ARG A 3 57.67 -24.65 -24.88
N ILE A 4 56.77 -23.99 -25.63
CA ILE A 4 56.24 -24.21 -27.02
C ILE A 4 55.48 -25.56 -27.13
N GLY A 5 54.27 -25.68 -27.70
CA GLY A 5 53.27 -24.74 -28.27
C GLY A 5 51.86 -25.38 -28.18
N ILE A 6 50.90 -25.42 -29.11
CA ILE A 6 50.65 -24.95 -30.51
C ILE A 6 49.09 -24.86 -30.62
N VAL A 7 48.43 -23.70 -30.79
CA VAL A 7 47.99 -23.03 -32.03
C VAL A 7 47.20 -23.91 -33.04
N CYS A 8 45.95 -23.53 -33.35
CA CYS A 8 45.41 -23.64 -34.71
C CYS A 8 44.36 -22.55 -34.99
N VAL A 9 44.35 -22.04 -36.23
CA VAL A 9 43.69 -20.78 -36.65
C VAL A 9 43.01 -20.94 -38.01
N ALA A 10 41.81 -20.37 -38.16
CA ALA A 10 41.19 -19.87 -39.40
C ALA A 10 39.99 -19.01 -38.93
N ILE A 11 39.78 -17.71 -39.20
CA ILE A 11 40.07 -16.82 -40.35
C ILE A 11 39.39 -17.27 -41.64
N PHE A 12 38.31 -16.55 -42.02
CA PHE A 12 38.05 -15.85 -43.31
C PHE A 12 36.58 -15.34 -43.27
N LEU A 13 36.13 -14.23 -43.89
CA LEU A 13 36.64 -12.84 -44.01
C LEU A 13 35.56 -11.97 -44.69
N GLY A 14 35.36 -10.71 -44.25
CA GLY A 14 34.44 -9.71 -44.87
C GLY A 14 32.95 -9.95 -44.61
N GLY A 15 32.03 -8.98 -44.56
CA GLY A 15 32.00 -7.53 -44.82
C GLY A 15 30.51 -7.15 -45.10
N ALA A 16 29.99 -5.92 -45.00
CA ALA A 16 30.56 -4.59 -44.76
C ALA A 16 29.45 -3.60 -44.29
N GLY A 17 29.82 -2.38 -43.85
CA GLY A 17 28.92 -1.25 -43.52
C GLY A 17 28.31 -1.30 -42.10
N GLY A 18 28.28 -0.24 -41.28
CA GLY A 18 28.43 1.20 -41.53
C GLY A 18 27.09 1.90 -41.21
N TRP A 19 26.81 2.27 -39.95
CA TRP A 19 27.14 3.55 -39.28
C TRP A 19 25.90 4.47 -39.12
N TRP A 20 25.73 4.99 -37.89
CA TRP A 20 25.04 6.23 -37.47
C TRP A 20 23.50 6.37 -37.36
N SER A 21 23.08 6.64 -36.10
CA SER A 21 22.09 7.61 -35.57
C SER A 21 21.46 8.61 -36.58
N ALA A 22 20.19 9.05 -36.49
CA ALA A 22 19.62 9.77 -35.34
C ALA A 22 18.11 10.18 -35.46
N SER A 23 17.50 10.45 -34.29
CA SER A 23 16.51 11.52 -33.99
C SER A 23 15.09 11.59 -34.61
N ASN A 24 14.09 11.64 -33.70
CA ASN A 24 12.89 12.50 -33.65
C ASN A 24 12.10 12.87 -34.93
N ARG A 25 10.77 12.68 -34.86
CA ARG A 25 9.79 13.80 -34.78
C ARG A 25 8.37 13.37 -34.41
N LEU A 26 7.72 14.20 -33.58
CA LEU A 26 6.26 14.26 -33.43
C LEU A 26 5.65 14.95 -34.65
N ALA A 27 4.42 14.57 -35.03
CA ALA A 27 3.56 15.37 -35.89
C ALA A 27 2.09 15.20 -35.47
N VAL A 28 1.51 16.28 -34.95
CA VAL A 28 0.06 16.48 -34.84
C VAL A 28 -0.45 16.92 -36.22
N VAL A 29 -1.65 16.48 -36.62
CA VAL A 29 -2.43 17.16 -37.67
C VAL A 29 -3.86 17.38 -37.16
N GLU A 30 -4.38 18.57 -37.45
CA GLU A 30 -5.60 19.14 -36.88
C GLU A 30 -6.85 18.94 -37.76
N ARG A 31 -8.01 19.37 -37.22
CA ARG A 31 -9.38 19.17 -37.74
C ARG A 31 -9.72 19.93 -39.03
N HIS A 32 -10.76 19.46 -39.74
CA HIS A 32 -11.82 20.16 -40.50
C HIS A 32 -12.93 19.11 -40.87
N VAL A 33 -14.23 19.38 -41.08
CA VAL A 33 -15.16 20.49 -40.73
C VAL A 33 -16.63 19.94 -40.74
N LEU A 34 -17.68 20.76 -40.55
CA LEU A 34 -19.11 20.36 -40.39
C LEU A 34 -20.01 20.84 -41.57
N ALA A 35 -21.18 20.26 -41.92
CA ALA A 35 -21.80 18.99 -41.47
C ALA A 35 -22.76 18.28 -42.50
N PRO A 36 -24.06 18.64 -42.72
CA PRO A 36 -25.10 17.62 -43.01
C PRO A 36 -25.97 17.83 -44.27
N ALA A 37 -26.76 16.80 -44.66
CA ALA A 37 -28.10 16.92 -45.29
C ALA A 37 -28.82 15.56 -45.42
N ASP A 38 -30.15 15.57 -45.45
CA ASP A 38 -31.06 14.42 -45.48
C ASP A 38 -31.50 13.96 -46.89
N ASP A 39 -31.98 12.70 -46.93
CA ASP A 39 -33.02 12.10 -47.80
C ASP A 39 -32.87 12.06 -49.35
N VAL A 40 -33.30 10.94 -49.95
CA VAL A 40 -34.05 10.80 -51.23
C VAL A 40 -34.10 9.32 -51.71
N LEU A 41 -35.27 8.71 -51.48
CA LEU A 41 -36.06 7.84 -52.40
C LEU A 41 -35.52 6.55 -53.07
N ARG A 42 -36.21 5.45 -52.69
CA ARG A 42 -36.85 4.40 -53.53
C ARG A 42 -36.03 3.28 -54.23
N SER A 43 -36.65 2.10 -54.21
CA SER A 43 -36.20 0.76 -54.61
C SER A 43 -36.02 0.56 -56.13
N PRO A 44 -35.45 -0.59 -56.54
CA PRO A 44 -36.35 -1.71 -56.91
C PRO A 44 -35.98 -3.07 -56.29
N GLU A 45 -36.89 -4.02 -56.47
CA GLU A 45 -36.84 -5.40 -55.98
C GLU A 45 -35.79 -6.26 -56.71
N THR A 46 -35.09 -7.14 -55.98
CA THR A 46 -34.58 -8.38 -56.58
C THR A 46 -34.72 -9.52 -55.56
N SER A 47 -35.52 -10.52 -55.90
CA SER A 47 -35.74 -11.71 -55.08
C SER A 47 -34.51 -12.62 -55.08
N VAL A 48 -33.99 -12.95 -53.90
CA VAL A 48 -33.09 -14.11 -53.70
C VAL A 48 -33.57 -14.88 -52.46
N VAL A 49 -34.08 -16.07 -52.77
CA VAL A 49 -34.53 -17.18 -51.90
C VAL A 49 -33.91 -17.20 -50.49
N ALA A 50 -34.77 -17.21 -49.48
CA ALA A 50 -34.38 -17.48 -48.10
C ALA A 50 -34.02 -18.97 -47.89
N PRO A 51 -32.94 -19.30 -47.15
CA PRO A 51 -32.81 -20.62 -46.55
C PRO A 51 -33.86 -20.78 -45.43
N PRO A 52 -34.45 -21.98 -45.25
CA PRO A 52 -35.50 -22.18 -44.26
C PRO A 52 -34.96 -22.18 -42.83
N ASP A 53 -35.84 -21.71 -41.94
CA ASP A 53 -36.01 -22.10 -40.54
C ASP A 53 -34.80 -22.03 -39.61
N LEU A 54 -34.82 -20.95 -38.82
CA LEU A 54 -34.25 -20.90 -37.47
C LEU A 54 -34.98 -21.91 -36.58
N GLU A 55 -34.58 -23.19 -36.62
CA GLU A 55 -34.84 -24.08 -35.50
C GLU A 55 -33.96 -23.63 -34.32
N GLU A 56 -34.64 -23.01 -33.36
CA GLU A 56 -34.17 -22.83 -31.99
C GLU A 56 -33.60 -24.16 -31.49
N VAL A 57 -32.28 -24.22 -31.25
CA VAL A 57 -31.65 -25.40 -30.66
C VAL A 57 -32.02 -25.44 -29.18
N ILE A 58 -33.25 -25.88 -28.90
CA ILE A 58 -33.69 -26.28 -27.58
C ILE A 58 -32.73 -27.37 -27.14
N GLY A 59 -31.86 -27.05 -26.17
CA GLY A 59 -30.90 -28.00 -25.64
C GLY A 59 -31.65 -29.21 -25.10
N LEU A 60 -31.51 -30.34 -25.78
CA LEU A 60 -32.25 -31.57 -25.50
C LEU A 60 -32.24 -31.89 -24.00
N ASP A 61 -33.42 -31.94 -23.39
CA ASP A 61 -33.61 -32.50 -22.05
C ASP A 61 -33.06 -33.94 -22.06
N GLN A 62 -31.85 -34.09 -21.51
CA GLN A 62 -31.24 -35.37 -21.23
C GLN A 62 -32.10 -36.06 -20.18
N VAL A 63 -32.98 -36.95 -20.61
CA VAL A 63 -33.85 -37.74 -19.72
C VAL A 63 -32.96 -38.49 -18.72
N PRO A 64 -33.12 -38.28 -17.39
CA PRO A 64 -32.23 -38.87 -16.41
C PRO A 64 -32.17 -40.39 -16.52
N SER A 65 -30.98 -40.90 -16.81
CA SER A 65 -30.69 -42.32 -16.86
C SER A 65 -30.64 -42.91 -15.45
N ALA A 66 -30.94 -44.20 -15.33
CA ALA A 66 -30.87 -44.92 -14.07
C ALA A 66 -29.43 -45.06 -13.52
N GLU A 67 -28.42 -44.62 -14.27
CA GLU A 67 -26.99 -44.60 -13.91
C GLU A 67 -26.44 -43.19 -13.64
N ASP A 68 -27.24 -42.13 -13.68
CA ASP A 68 -26.73 -40.76 -13.54
C ASP A 68 -26.29 -40.43 -12.09
N PRO A 69 -25.36 -39.46 -11.92
CA PRO A 69 -25.11 -38.84 -10.62
C PRO A 69 -26.33 -38.02 -10.17
N LYS A 70 -26.55 -37.94 -8.85
CA LYS A 70 -27.65 -37.14 -8.27
C LYS A 70 -27.16 -36.41 -7.02
N ILE A 71 -27.49 -35.12 -6.94
CA ILE A 71 -27.11 -34.26 -5.81
C ILE A 71 -28.16 -34.34 -4.71
N GLU A 72 -27.68 -34.49 -3.47
CA GLU A 72 -28.46 -34.39 -2.24
C GLU A 72 -27.74 -33.44 -1.27
N PHE A 73 -28.42 -32.39 -0.82
CA PHE A 73 -27.87 -31.44 0.16
C PHE A 73 -28.18 -31.90 1.58
N VAL A 74 -27.20 -32.52 2.25
CA VAL A 74 -27.37 -33.17 3.56
C VAL A 74 -27.72 -32.16 4.66
N ASN A 75 -27.23 -30.92 4.55
CA ASN A 75 -27.53 -29.81 5.46
C ASN A 75 -28.18 -28.60 4.74
N GLY A 76 -28.85 -28.83 3.61
CA GLY A 76 -29.44 -27.77 2.78
C GLY A 76 -28.43 -27.03 1.89
N SER A 77 -28.96 -26.14 1.05
CA SER A 77 -28.18 -25.30 0.12
C SER A 77 -28.10 -23.83 0.54
N GLU A 78 -28.77 -23.46 1.64
CA GLU A 78 -28.78 -22.10 2.21
C GLU A 78 -28.37 -22.15 3.68
N HIS A 79 -27.63 -21.15 4.16
CA HIS A 79 -27.22 -21.04 5.57
C HIS A 79 -27.32 -19.61 6.12
N GLN A 80 -28.09 -19.47 7.19
CA GLN A 80 -28.24 -18.22 7.93
C GLN A 80 -27.10 -18.07 8.96
N PHE A 81 -26.16 -17.14 8.74
CA PHE A 81 -25.11 -16.81 9.72
C PHE A 81 -25.62 -15.99 10.93
N GLY A 82 -26.86 -15.51 10.85
CA GLY A 82 -27.46 -14.61 11.83
C GLY A 82 -26.79 -13.24 11.79
N THR A 83 -26.53 -12.66 12.96
CA THR A 83 -25.73 -11.43 13.09
C THR A 83 -24.23 -11.76 13.11
N MET A 84 -23.41 -10.89 12.54
CA MET A 84 -21.96 -10.92 12.74
C MET A 84 -21.33 -9.53 12.71
N GLU A 85 -20.21 -9.39 13.40
CA GLU A 85 -19.50 -8.13 13.51
C GLU A 85 -18.91 -7.65 12.18
N ARG A 86 -18.75 -6.34 12.04
CA ARG A 86 -18.04 -5.70 10.94
C ARG A 86 -16.59 -6.18 10.86
N PHE A 87 -16.10 -6.39 9.63
CA PHE A 87 -14.86 -7.12 9.32
C PHE A 87 -14.83 -8.56 9.90
N GLY A 88 -15.94 -9.05 10.45
CA GLY A 88 -16.07 -10.37 11.05
C GLY A 88 -15.89 -11.47 10.03
N ARG A 89 -15.43 -12.63 10.48
CA ARG A 89 -15.23 -13.80 9.64
C ARG A 89 -16.08 -14.95 10.15
N LYS A 90 -16.93 -15.50 9.29
CA LYS A 90 -17.69 -16.72 9.57
C LYS A 90 -17.48 -17.73 8.43
N ARG A 91 -17.55 -19.01 8.78
CA ARG A 91 -17.30 -20.13 7.87
C ARG A 91 -18.42 -21.15 7.98
N HIS A 92 -18.94 -21.59 6.84
CA HIS A 92 -19.90 -22.69 6.75
C HIS A 92 -19.32 -23.82 5.89
N VAL A 93 -19.81 -25.04 6.12
CA VAL A 93 -19.48 -26.22 5.31
C VAL A 93 -20.77 -26.87 4.84
N PHE A 94 -21.07 -26.72 3.55
CA PHE A 94 -22.15 -27.44 2.90
C PHE A 94 -21.70 -28.89 2.62
N ILE A 95 -22.60 -29.84 2.84
CA ILE A 95 -22.34 -31.27 2.65
C ILE A 95 -23.22 -31.75 1.50
N ILE A 96 -22.56 -32.06 0.38
CA ILE A 96 -23.20 -32.57 -0.83
C ILE A 96 -22.96 -34.08 -0.88
N ARG A 97 -24.03 -34.85 -0.94
CA ARG A 97 -23.98 -36.30 -1.14
C ARG A 97 -24.31 -36.66 -2.58
N ASN A 98 -23.59 -37.64 -3.13
CA ASN A 98 -23.97 -38.28 -4.38
C ASN A 98 -25.01 -39.37 -4.08
N ALA A 99 -26.29 -39.07 -4.28
CA ALA A 99 -27.40 -40.00 -4.14
C ALA A 99 -27.71 -40.77 -5.46
N GLY A 100 -26.89 -40.60 -6.49
CA GLY A 100 -27.02 -41.25 -7.79
C GLY A 100 -26.25 -42.56 -7.86
N LYS A 101 -26.07 -43.07 -9.09
CA LYS A 101 -25.27 -44.29 -9.36
C LYS A 101 -24.02 -44.01 -10.20
N GLY A 102 -23.94 -42.86 -10.85
CA GLY A 102 -22.75 -42.39 -11.57
C GLY A 102 -21.86 -41.51 -10.69
N PRO A 103 -20.58 -41.30 -11.06
CA PRO A 103 -19.69 -40.41 -10.33
C PRO A 103 -20.11 -38.94 -10.50
N LEU A 104 -20.27 -38.24 -9.36
CA LEU A 104 -20.58 -36.82 -9.32
C LEU A 104 -19.26 -36.02 -9.37
N VAL A 105 -19.17 -35.05 -10.27
CA VAL A 105 -18.06 -34.10 -10.40
C VAL A 105 -18.55 -32.72 -9.96
N LEU A 106 -17.77 -32.04 -9.12
CA LEU A 106 -18.09 -30.74 -8.55
C LEU A 106 -16.94 -29.76 -8.85
N THR A 107 -17.20 -28.80 -9.73
CA THR A 107 -16.20 -27.82 -10.20
C THR A 107 -16.52 -26.43 -9.65
N PRO A 108 -15.63 -25.81 -8.84
CA PRO A 108 -15.78 -24.42 -8.42
C PRO A 108 -15.83 -23.48 -9.64
N ARG A 109 -16.87 -22.64 -9.78
CA ARG A 109 -16.96 -21.65 -10.87
C ARG A 109 -16.81 -20.20 -10.43
N GLY A 110 -17.31 -19.83 -9.25
CA GLY A 110 -17.16 -18.48 -8.72
C GLY A 110 -18.15 -18.13 -7.62
N THR A 111 -18.01 -16.93 -7.07
CA THR A 111 -18.82 -16.40 -5.97
C THR A 111 -19.23 -14.96 -6.25
N THR A 112 -20.40 -14.51 -5.77
CA THR A 112 -20.90 -13.14 -5.99
C THR A 112 -20.10 -12.06 -5.24
N CYS A 113 -19.36 -12.45 -4.20
CA CYS A 113 -18.41 -11.60 -3.49
C CYS A 113 -17.00 -12.19 -3.49
N LYS A 114 -16.04 -11.41 -2.95
CA LYS A 114 -14.69 -11.87 -2.62
C LYS A 114 -14.71 -12.84 -1.42
N CYS A 115 -15.30 -14.03 -1.58
CA CYS A 115 -15.15 -15.11 -0.61
C CYS A 115 -13.66 -15.40 -0.44
N THR A 116 -13.16 -15.39 0.80
CA THR A 116 -11.72 -15.56 1.07
C THR A 116 -11.27 -17.01 0.88
N VAL A 117 -12.18 -17.96 1.10
CA VAL A 117 -11.97 -19.39 0.83
C VAL A 117 -13.25 -19.99 0.26
N PHE A 118 -13.13 -20.60 -0.93
CA PHE A 118 -14.13 -21.47 -1.54
C PHE A 118 -13.43 -22.76 -1.98
N GLN A 119 -13.76 -23.87 -1.32
CA GLN A 119 -13.08 -25.16 -1.53
C GLN A 119 -14.07 -26.31 -1.57
N VAL A 120 -13.94 -27.19 -2.57
CA VAL A 120 -14.70 -28.42 -2.73
C VAL A 120 -13.77 -29.60 -2.50
N ASN A 121 -14.11 -30.50 -1.57
CA ASN A 121 -13.29 -31.67 -1.26
C ASN A 121 -14.14 -32.92 -0.91
N PRO A 122 -14.01 -34.04 -1.64
CA PRO A 122 -13.31 -34.19 -2.92
C PRO A 122 -14.09 -33.57 -4.10
N PRO A 123 -13.42 -33.20 -5.21
CA PRO A 123 -14.08 -32.69 -6.43
C PRO A 123 -14.72 -33.79 -7.29
N LYS A 124 -14.47 -35.06 -6.98
CA LYS A 124 -15.15 -36.24 -7.55
C LYS A 124 -15.67 -37.08 -6.40
N VAL A 125 -16.94 -37.47 -6.45
CA VAL A 125 -17.68 -38.12 -5.36
C VAL A 125 -18.30 -39.41 -5.88
N ALA A 126 -17.89 -40.55 -5.33
CA ALA A 126 -18.46 -41.84 -5.75
C ALA A 126 -19.92 -41.97 -5.28
N PRO A 127 -20.71 -42.90 -5.87
CA PRO A 127 -22.08 -43.16 -5.42
C PRO A 127 -22.16 -43.44 -3.92
N GLY A 128 -23.07 -42.73 -3.24
CA GLY A 128 -23.28 -42.79 -1.79
C GLY A 128 -22.36 -41.91 -0.94
N GLU A 129 -21.20 -41.48 -1.48
CA GLU A 129 -20.21 -40.66 -0.78
C GLU A 129 -20.61 -39.16 -0.68
N GLN A 130 -19.81 -38.39 0.06
CA GLN A 130 -20.04 -36.97 0.32
C GLN A 130 -18.82 -36.10 0.00
N ALA A 131 -19.07 -34.89 -0.51
CA ALA A 131 -18.12 -33.79 -0.57
C ALA A 131 -18.51 -32.67 0.40
N ARG A 132 -17.47 -31.99 0.90
CA ARG A 132 -17.57 -30.78 1.70
C ARG A 132 -17.27 -29.57 0.83
N VAL A 133 -18.20 -28.63 0.77
CA VAL A 133 -17.99 -27.32 0.15
C VAL A 133 -17.87 -26.27 1.24
N THR A 134 -16.64 -25.82 1.48
CA THR A 134 -16.33 -24.83 2.52
C THR A 134 -16.43 -23.43 1.94
N LEU A 135 -17.21 -22.58 2.61
CA LEU A 135 -17.35 -21.15 2.30
C LEU A 135 -16.96 -20.31 3.50
N GLU A 136 -15.99 -19.43 3.31
CA GLU A 136 -15.53 -18.47 4.32
C GLU A 136 -15.77 -17.05 3.83
N TRP A 137 -16.51 -16.28 4.62
CA TRP A 137 -16.90 -14.91 4.31
C TRP A 137 -16.36 -13.92 5.34
N VAL A 138 -15.98 -12.73 4.86
CA VAL A 138 -15.52 -11.61 5.67
C VAL A 138 -16.41 -10.40 5.42
N ALA A 139 -16.95 -9.81 6.49
CA ALA A 139 -17.88 -8.68 6.44
C ALA A 139 -17.18 -7.33 6.19
N GLU A 140 -16.52 -7.19 5.04
CA GLU A 140 -15.84 -5.96 4.60
C GLU A 140 -16.82 -4.89 4.12
N THR A 141 -17.67 -4.38 5.01
CA THR A 141 -18.56 -3.23 4.76
C THR A 141 -18.08 -1.97 5.48
N GLN A 142 -18.46 -0.80 4.94
CA GLN A 142 -18.32 0.49 5.63
C GLN A 142 -19.56 0.87 6.44
N GLU A 143 -20.72 0.27 6.13
CA GLU A 143 -21.98 0.51 6.82
C GLU A 143 -21.97 -0.07 8.24
N GLU A 144 -22.59 0.63 9.19
CA GLU A 144 -22.63 0.21 10.59
C GLU A 144 -23.62 -0.93 10.82
N GLU A 145 -24.68 -1.01 10.00
CA GLU A 145 -25.60 -2.14 9.91
C GLU A 145 -26.01 -2.38 8.46
N THR A 146 -25.90 -3.62 7.98
CA THR A 146 -26.35 -3.97 6.63
C THR A 146 -26.70 -5.45 6.52
N ASN A 147 -27.68 -5.80 5.70
CA ASN A 147 -28.00 -7.21 5.41
C ASN A 147 -27.15 -7.69 4.23
N PHE A 148 -26.69 -8.93 4.26
CA PHE A 148 -25.98 -9.54 3.16
C PHE A 148 -26.62 -10.86 2.75
N ARG A 149 -26.58 -11.12 1.43
CA ARG A 149 -26.84 -12.42 0.80
C ARG A 149 -25.72 -12.66 -0.19
N GLN A 150 -25.07 -13.81 -0.14
CA GLN A 150 -23.97 -14.15 -1.04
C GLN A 150 -24.14 -15.55 -1.59
N GLU A 151 -23.86 -15.72 -2.87
CA GLU A 151 -24.01 -16.98 -3.59
C GLU A 151 -22.66 -17.50 -4.06
N ALA A 152 -22.49 -18.81 -4.00
CA ALA A 152 -21.38 -19.54 -4.59
C ALA A 152 -21.91 -20.56 -5.59
N THR A 153 -21.33 -20.57 -6.78
CA THR A 153 -21.75 -21.44 -7.88
C THR A 153 -20.76 -22.60 -8.03
N VAL A 154 -21.28 -23.82 -7.90
CA VAL A 154 -20.56 -25.06 -8.26
C VAL A 154 -21.18 -25.57 -9.57
N GLU A 155 -20.34 -25.85 -10.55
CA GLU A 155 -20.75 -26.59 -11.75
C GLU A 155 -20.72 -28.08 -11.48
N THR A 156 -21.66 -28.81 -12.08
CA THR A 156 -21.83 -30.26 -11.90
C THR A 156 -22.07 -30.96 -13.22
N ASN A 157 -21.79 -32.27 -13.26
CA ASN A 157 -22.10 -33.14 -14.39
C ASN A 157 -23.49 -33.79 -14.33
N VAL A 158 -24.42 -33.27 -13.50
CA VAL A 158 -25.78 -33.80 -13.37
C VAL A 158 -26.68 -33.23 -14.47
N PRO A 159 -27.35 -34.06 -15.30
CA PRO A 159 -28.33 -33.61 -16.28
C PRO A 159 -29.41 -32.71 -15.65
N GLY A 160 -29.67 -31.57 -16.29
CA GLY A 160 -30.62 -30.56 -15.79
C GLY A 160 -30.17 -29.78 -14.53
N GLN A 161 -29.00 -30.07 -13.95
CA GLN A 161 -28.45 -29.38 -12.77
C GLN A 161 -26.97 -28.99 -12.98
N THR A 162 -26.65 -28.49 -14.17
CA THR A 162 -25.28 -28.07 -14.56
C THR A 162 -24.67 -27.05 -13.60
N PHE A 163 -25.49 -26.21 -12.94
CA PHE A 163 -25.05 -25.27 -11.92
C PHE A 163 -25.93 -25.39 -10.67
N ILE A 164 -25.29 -25.54 -9.50
CA ILE A 164 -25.94 -25.43 -8.20
C ILE A 164 -25.44 -24.18 -7.47
N LYS A 165 -26.35 -23.58 -6.70
CA LYS A 165 -26.07 -22.41 -5.87
C LYS A 165 -26.02 -22.81 -4.40
N LEU A 166 -25.01 -22.32 -3.69
CA LEU A 166 -24.91 -22.35 -2.23
C LEU A 166 -25.03 -20.92 -1.72
N VAL A 167 -25.97 -20.66 -0.82
CA VAL A 167 -26.30 -19.30 -0.35
C VAL A 167 -25.95 -19.13 1.12
N ILE A 168 -25.36 -17.98 1.45
CA ILE A 168 -25.22 -17.53 2.84
C ILE A 168 -25.94 -16.19 3.02
N ASP A 169 -26.73 -16.09 4.09
CA ASP A 169 -27.51 -14.90 4.44
C ASP A 169 -27.19 -14.45 5.88
N GLY A 170 -27.29 -13.16 6.15
CA GLY A 170 -27.15 -12.62 7.50
C GLY A 170 -27.19 -11.11 7.58
N LYS A 171 -26.88 -10.59 8.77
CA LYS A 171 -26.79 -9.16 9.06
C LYS A 171 -25.41 -8.84 9.63
N VAL A 172 -24.78 -7.80 9.10
CA VAL A 172 -23.60 -7.18 9.71
C VAL A 172 -24.07 -6.14 10.73
N THR A 173 -23.42 -6.11 11.89
CA THR A 173 -23.54 -5.04 12.90
C THR A 173 -22.15 -4.54 13.32
N SER A 174 -22.10 -3.31 13.82
CA SER A 174 -20.94 -2.79 14.56
C SER A 174 -21.30 -2.73 16.04
N SER A 175 -20.85 -3.71 16.83
CA SER A 175 -20.89 -3.63 18.30
C SER A 175 -19.80 -2.74 18.87
N LEU A 176 -18.77 -2.42 18.07
CA LEU A 176 -17.68 -1.51 18.41
C LEU A 176 -17.47 -0.46 17.30
N LYS A 177 -17.09 0.75 17.71
CA LYS A 177 -16.74 1.86 16.82
C LYS A 177 -15.54 2.61 17.40
N ALA A 178 -14.54 2.90 16.57
CA ALA A 178 -13.41 3.74 16.92
C ALA A 178 -13.51 5.10 16.21
N VAL A 179 -13.26 6.18 16.95
CA VAL A 179 -13.23 7.55 16.44
C VAL A 179 -11.91 8.21 16.88
N PRO A 180 -10.96 8.47 15.95
CA PRO A 180 -10.94 8.02 14.56
C PRO A 180 -10.72 6.49 14.43
N VAL A 181 -11.07 5.92 13.27
CA VAL A 181 -10.85 4.49 12.96
C VAL A 181 -9.38 4.10 12.77
N SER A 182 -8.51 5.09 12.53
CA SER A 182 -7.06 4.96 12.44
C SER A 182 -6.40 6.25 12.88
N VAL A 183 -5.19 6.16 13.42
CA VAL A 183 -4.39 7.29 13.86
C VAL A 183 -3.31 7.57 12.84
N SER A 184 -3.27 8.80 12.33
CA SER A 184 -2.12 9.33 11.60
C SER A 184 -1.41 10.35 12.48
N LEU A 185 -0.17 10.07 12.84
CA LEU A 185 0.69 10.95 13.62
C LEU A 185 1.39 12.01 12.75
N GLY A 186 1.37 11.85 11.42
CA GLY A 186 2.10 12.71 10.50
C GLY A 186 3.61 12.58 10.65
N ASP A 187 4.32 13.70 10.60
CA ASP A 187 5.76 13.78 10.84
C ASP A 187 6.04 13.82 12.36
N VAL A 188 6.69 12.79 12.88
CA VAL A 188 7.08 12.66 14.30
C VAL A 188 8.57 12.95 14.47
N ALA A 189 8.91 13.87 15.38
CA ALA A 189 10.28 14.17 15.75
C ALA A 189 10.91 13.05 16.59
N VAL A 190 12.08 12.54 16.19
CA VAL A 190 12.81 11.48 16.93
C VAL A 190 13.03 11.87 18.40
N GLY A 191 13.35 13.14 18.68
CA GLY A 191 13.65 13.63 20.02
C GLY A 191 12.44 13.87 20.92
N GLU A 192 11.22 13.95 20.36
CA GLU A 192 10.03 14.47 21.06
C GLU A 192 8.96 13.40 21.30
N GLY A 193 8.83 12.42 20.39
CA GLY A 193 7.71 11.49 20.40
C GLY A 193 6.42 12.14 19.91
N ALA A 194 5.27 11.53 20.21
CA ALA A 194 3.95 12.01 19.77
C ALA A 194 2.83 11.53 20.71
N GLN A 195 1.65 12.14 20.62
CA GLN A 195 0.46 11.68 21.33
C GLN A 195 -0.78 11.72 20.43
N ALA A 196 -1.65 10.74 20.59
CA ALA A 196 -2.95 10.67 19.93
C ALA A 196 -4.03 10.14 20.89
N THR A 197 -5.30 10.33 20.53
CA THR A 197 -6.43 9.79 21.27
C THR A 197 -7.41 9.14 20.30
N VAL A 198 -7.89 7.96 20.67
CA VAL A 198 -9.01 7.27 20.01
C VAL A 198 -10.11 7.06 21.03
N GLN A 199 -11.34 7.38 20.65
CA GLN A 199 -12.53 7.06 21.42
C GLN A 199 -13.10 5.74 20.91
N LEU A 200 -13.26 4.77 21.80
CA LEU A 200 -13.94 3.51 21.52
C LEU A 200 -15.34 3.58 22.12
N PHE A 201 -16.34 3.18 21.33
CA PHE A 201 -17.74 3.11 21.72
C PHE A 201 -18.26 1.70 21.51
N ALA A 202 -19.01 1.18 22.48
CA ALA A 202 -19.67 -0.12 22.38
C ALA A 202 -21.20 0.02 22.32
N PHE A 203 -21.83 -0.80 21.48
CA PHE A 203 -23.26 -0.78 21.18
C PHE A 203 -23.85 -2.18 21.36
N ARG A 204 -24.95 -2.27 22.10
CA ARG A 204 -25.65 -3.49 22.49
C ARG A 204 -24.73 -4.50 23.20
N GLN A 205 -23.84 -3.99 24.04
CA GLN A 205 -22.91 -4.80 24.83
C GLN A 205 -23.15 -4.57 26.33
N PRO A 206 -22.98 -5.59 27.20
CA PRO A 206 -23.19 -5.47 28.64
C PRO A 206 -22.05 -4.76 29.39
N GLY A 207 -20.96 -4.44 28.69
CA GLY A 207 -19.78 -3.77 29.22
C GLY A 207 -18.76 -3.49 28.12
N LEU A 208 -17.71 -2.74 28.46
CA LEU A 208 -16.57 -2.48 27.58
C LEU A 208 -15.30 -2.40 28.42
N GLU A 209 -14.53 -3.49 28.45
CA GLU A 209 -13.27 -3.60 29.19
C GLU A 209 -12.18 -4.21 28.31
N VAL A 210 -10.95 -3.72 28.45
CA VAL A 210 -9.77 -4.22 27.73
C VAL A 210 -8.98 -5.12 28.65
N SER A 211 -9.00 -6.43 28.39
CA SER A 211 -8.28 -7.45 29.14
C SER A 211 -6.76 -7.38 28.90
N ARG A 212 -6.34 -7.01 27.69
CA ARG A 212 -4.91 -6.89 27.34
C ARG A 212 -4.68 -5.94 26.17
N VAL A 213 -3.55 -5.25 26.23
CA VAL A 213 -2.99 -4.47 25.12
C VAL A 213 -1.76 -5.18 24.60
N SER A 214 -1.63 -5.30 23.27
CA SER A 214 -0.42 -5.77 22.60
C SER A 214 -0.20 -5.03 21.28
N PHE A 215 0.91 -5.32 20.60
CA PHE A 215 1.36 -4.62 19.40
C PHE A 215 1.71 -5.64 18.31
N ALA A 216 1.38 -5.36 17.06
CA ALA A 216 1.69 -6.27 15.95
C ALA A 216 3.19 -6.28 15.61
N ASP A 217 3.83 -5.11 15.58
CA ASP A 217 5.28 -5.00 15.48
C ASP A 217 5.89 -4.94 16.89
N GLN A 218 6.83 -5.85 17.18
CA GLN A 218 7.52 -5.93 18.47
C GLN A 218 8.74 -5.02 18.56
N GLU A 219 9.33 -4.58 17.44
CA GLU A 219 10.51 -3.72 17.44
C GLU A 219 10.14 -2.30 17.89
N SER A 220 9.05 -1.74 17.36
CA SER A 220 8.55 -0.43 17.82
C SER A 220 7.72 -0.48 19.11
N ALA A 221 7.29 -1.67 19.59
CA ALA A 221 6.39 -1.80 20.74
C ALA A 221 6.87 -1.09 22.02
N SER A 222 8.17 -1.12 22.32
CA SER A 222 8.75 -0.47 23.52
C SER A 222 8.57 1.04 23.54
N TYR A 223 8.39 1.66 22.36
CA TYR A 223 8.19 3.09 22.17
C TYR A 223 6.72 3.52 22.32
N PHE A 224 5.77 2.59 22.53
CA PHE A 224 4.36 2.94 22.75
C PHE A 224 3.93 2.67 24.19
N ASP A 225 3.34 3.67 24.84
CA ASP A 225 2.54 3.51 26.07
C ASP A 225 1.07 3.77 25.76
N ILE A 226 0.18 2.89 26.21
CA ILE A 226 -1.27 3.03 26.04
C ILE A 226 -1.91 3.28 27.41
N LYS A 227 -2.72 4.32 27.51
CA LYS A 227 -3.58 4.58 28.69
C LYS A 227 -5.03 4.48 28.27
N ILE A 228 -5.85 3.89 29.11
CA ILE A 228 -7.27 3.63 28.82
C ILE A 228 -8.08 4.15 30.00
N ASP A 229 -8.87 5.19 29.75
CA ASP A 229 -9.75 5.82 30.73
C ASP A 229 -11.22 5.64 30.29
N PRO A 230 -12.22 5.59 31.18
CA PRO A 230 -13.62 5.66 30.78
C PRO A 230 -13.95 7.03 30.15
N LEU A 231 -14.83 7.04 29.14
CA LEU A 231 -15.37 8.29 28.60
C LEU A 231 -16.41 8.92 29.55
N THR A 232 -16.59 10.24 29.42
CA THR A 232 -17.69 10.93 30.09
C THR A 232 -19.03 10.48 29.53
N LYS A 233 -20.06 10.47 30.37
CA LYS A 233 -21.42 10.07 29.94
C LYS A 233 -21.90 10.87 28.74
N ASP A 234 -21.71 12.19 28.77
CA ASP A 234 -22.09 13.09 27.67
C ASP A 234 -21.47 12.68 26.31
N ALA A 235 -20.23 12.16 26.31
CA ALA A 235 -19.57 11.70 25.08
C ALA A 235 -20.10 10.35 24.59
N ILE A 236 -20.55 9.48 25.50
CA ILE A 236 -21.18 8.19 25.22
C ILE A 236 -22.60 8.43 24.66
N ASP A 237 -23.40 9.24 25.36
CA ASP A 237 -24.76 9.62 24.97
C ASP A 237 -24.76 10.33 23.60
N ALA A 238 -23.77 11.19 23.31
CA ALA A 238 -23.60 11.87 22.02
C ALA A 238 -23.25 10.94 20.83
N GLN A 239 -22.94 9.67 21.08
CA GLN A 239 -22.81 8.64 20.03
C GLN A 239 -23.94 7.60 20.08
N ALA A 240 -24.91 7.72 21.00
CA ALA A 240 -25.93 6.70 21.29
C ALA A 240 -25.33 5.31 21.58
N ALA A 241 -24.19 5.29 22.28
CA ALA A 241 -23.49 4.09 22.72
C ALA A 241 -23.91 3.69 24.15
N ASP A 242 -23.71 2.44 24.54
CA ASP A 242 -23.97 1.98 25.92
C ASP A 242 -22.75 2.23 26.83
N HIS A 243 -21.55 2.09 26.26
CA HIS A 243 -20.27 2.25 26.95
C HIS A 243 -19.23 2.92 26.06
N GLY A 244 -18.22 3.56 26.67
CA GLY A 244 -17.11 4.13 25.92
C GLY A 244 -15.81 4.27 26.71
N LEU A 245 -14.69 4.10 26.01
CA LEU A 245 -13.33 4.22 26.52
C LEU A 245 -12.52 5.24 25.70
N LYS A 246 -11.68 6.01 26.38
CA LYS A 246 -10.68 6.90 25.78
C LYS A 246 -9.33 6.19 25.80
N VAL A 247 -8.87 5.77 24.62
CA VAL A 247 -7.54 5.18 24.42
C VAL A 247 -6.57 6.30 24.06
N GLN A 248 -5.70 6.65 25.00
CA GLN A 248 -4.60 7.59 24.78
C GLN A 248 -3.36 6.82 24.36
N ILE A 249 -2.80 7.19 23.21
CA ILE A 249 -1.63 6.55 22.60
C ILE A 249 -0.47 7.52 22.76
N VAL A 250 0.56 7.13 23.49
CA VAL A 250 1.78 7.93 23.72
C VAL A 250 2.93 7.24 23.03
N VAL A 251 3.60 7.95 22.14
CA VAL A 251 4.81 7.52 21.43
C VAL A 251 6.01 8.20 22.08
N LYS A 252 6.99 7.41 22.52
CA LYS A 252 8.21 7.85 23.18
C LYS A 252 9.25 8.33 22.14
N PRO A 253 10.17 9.23 22.54
CA PRO A 253 11.36 9.53 21.76
C PRO A 253 12.22 8.30 21.43
N GLY A 254 13.01 8.39 20.37
CA GLY A 254 14.03 7.40 20.00
C GLY A 254 13.59 6.33 18.99
N LEU A 255 12.41 6.46 18.37
CA LEU A 255 12.03 5.62 17.24
C LEU A 255 13.04 5.74 16.08
N PRO A 256 13.26 4.66 15.30
CA PRO A 256 14.06 4.72 14.07
C PRO A 256 13.49 5.71 13.05
N LEU A 257 14.38 6.38 12.31
CA LEU A 257 14.02 7.24 11.17
C LEU A 257 13.31 6.44 10.06
N GLY A 258 12.32 7.05 9.41
CA GLY A 258 11.60 6.44 8.30
C GLY A 258 10.10 6.29 8.55
N LYS A 259 9.46 5.32 7.89
CA LYS A 259 8.00 5.10 8.01
C LYS A 259 7.66 4.37 9.31
N LEU A 260 6.72 4.91 10.07
CA LEU A 260 6.12 4.25 11.24
C LEU A 260 4.79 3.62 10.84
N SER A 261 4.63 2.32 11.12
CA SER A 261 3.39 1.59 10.91
C SER A 261 3.25 0.53 12.01
N GLN A 262 2.28 0.73 12.90
CA GLN A 262 2.01 -0.15 14.04
C GLN A 262 0.51 -0.48 14.08
N GLN A 263 0.15 -1.66 14.61
CA GLN A 263 -1.23 -1.98 14.96
C GLN A 263 -1.30 -2.26 16.45
N ILE A 264 -2.05 -1.43 17.17
CA ILE A 264 -2.35 -1.66 18.58
C ILE A 264 -3.50 -2.67 18.63
N LEU A 265 -3.27 -3.78 19.31
CA LEU A 265 -4.20 -4.90 19.43
C LEU A 265 -4.80 -4.87 20.84
N LEU A 266 -6.11 -4.66 20.93
CA LEU A 266 -6.87 -4.60 22.18
C LEU A 266 -7.69 -5.89 22.31
N GLU A 267 -7.31 -6.75 23.26
CA GLU A 267 -8.07 -7.93 23.63
C GLU A 267 -9.20 -7.54 24.59
N MET A 268 -10.44 -7.87 24.24
CA MET A 268 -11.68 -7.56 24.98
C MET A 268 -12.58 -8.81 24.99
N PRO A 269 -13.34 -9.07 26.07
CA PRO A 269 -14.20 -10.25 26.18
C PRO A 269 -15.56 -10.02 25.47
N LEU A 270 -15.54 -9.70 24.17
CA LEU A 270 -16.70 -9.29 23.39
C LEU A 270 -16.96 -10.19 22.17
N GLY A 271 -18.02 -11.00 22.26
CA GLY A 271 -18.59 -11.77 21.14
C GLY A 271 -17.59 -12.68 20.39
N ASP A 272 -17.77 -12.77 19.06
CA ASP A 272 -16.98 -13.62 18.16
C ASP A 272 -15.59 -13.04 17.80
N LYS A 273 -15.20 -11.86 18.32
CA LYS A 273 -13.96 -11.17 17.93
C LYS A 273 -13.29 -10.46 19.11
N PRO A 274 -12.42 -11.15 19.87
CA PRO A 274 -11.79 -10.55 21.04
C PRO A 274 -10.75 -9.48 20.71
N ILE A 275 -10.17 -9.44 19.52
CA ILE A 275 -9.10 -8.49 19.17
C ILE A 275 -9.63 -7.35 18.30
N PHE A 276 -9.67 -6.14 18.85
CA PHE A 276 -9.85 -4.90 18.10
C PHE A 276 -8.49 -4.29 17.72
N GLN A 277 -8.39 -3.74 16.52
CA GLN A 277 -7.13 -3.20 15.98
C GLN A 277 -7.23 -1.70 15.76
N ILE A 278 -6.29 -0.93 16.30
CA ILE A 278 -6.11 0.50 16.00
C ILE A 278 -4.84 0.64 15.16
N PRO A 279 -4.94 0.91 13.85
CA PRO A 279 -3.79 1.23 13.01
C PRO A 279 -3.22 2.59 13.39
N VAL A 280 -1.90 2.67 13.58
CA VAL A 280 -1.15 3.90 13.83
C VAL A 280 -0.08 4.05 12.75
N THR A 281 -0.12 5.16 12.02
CA THR A 281 0.83 5.46 10.93
C THR A 281 1.49 6.82 11.09
N GLY A 282 2.69 6.99 10.53
CA GLY A 282 3.40 8.25 10.50
C GLY A 282 4.76 8.14 9.78
N THR A 283 5.53 9.22 9.82
CA THR A 283 6.93 9.24 9.39
C THR A 283 7.76 9.82 10.52
N VAL A 284 8.71 9.04 11.04
CA VAL A 284 9.68 9.50 12.01
C VAL A 284 10.79 10.24 11.26
N VAL A 285 10.96 11.52 11.57
CA VAL A 285 11.89 12.43 10.92
C VAL A 285 12.88 13.00 11.94
N GLY A 286 14.09 13.29 11.47
CA GLY A 286 15.06 14.05 12.26
C GLY A 286 14.52 15.45 12.54
N ASP A 287 14.85 15.98 13.71
CA ASP A 287 14.49 17.35 14.11
C ASP A 287 15.13 18.39 13.17
N ILE A 288 16.21 18.00 12.50
CA ILE A 288 16.85 18.74 11.42
C ILE A 288 17.07 17.79 10.22
N ALA A 289 16.73 18.26 9.02
CA ALA A 289 17.00 17.58 7.76
C ALA A 289 17.53 18.56 6.71
N ILE A 290 18.33 18.09 5.75
CA ILE A 290 18.72 18.89 4.58
C ILE A 290 17.78 18.53 3.42
N LEU A 291 17.28 19.55 2.71
CA LEU A 291 16.56 19.41 1.45
C LEU A 291 17.41 20.01 0.31
N GLY A 292 17.36 19.41 -0.88
CA GLY A 292 18.19 19.82 -2.00
C GLY A 292 17.57 19.57 -3.38
N PRO A 293 18.28 19.97 -4.45
CA PRO A 293 17.92 19.62 -5.83
C PRO A 293 18.10 18.12 -6.11
N LYS A 294 17.72 17.63 -7.30
CA LYS A 294 17.75 16.20 -7.66
C LYS A 294 19.11 15.49 -7.50
N GLN A 295 20.21 16.24 -7.47
CA GLN A 295 21.57 15.74 -7.29
C GLN A 295 22.01 15.68 -5.81
N PHE A 296 21.09 15.97 -4.88
CA PHE A 296 21.27 15.80 -3.44
C PHE A 296 20.56 14.53 -2.96
N ASP A 297 21.32 13.70 -2.26
CA ASP A 297 20.89 12.50 -1.57
C ASP A 297 20.67 12.82 -0.09
N SER A 298 19.42 12.73 0.36
CA SER A 298 19.02 13.03 1.74
C SER A 298 19.25 11.88 2.72
N GLU A 299 19.50 10.66 2.25
CA GLU A 299 19.79 9.52 3.13
C GLU A 299 21.26 9.54 3.56
N GLU A 300 22.17 9.83 2.63
CA GLU A 300 23.61 9.95 2.91
C GLU A 300 24.08 11.39 3.20
N ASN A 301 23.19 12.40 3.10
CA ASN A 301 23.54 13.82 3.10
C ASN A 301 24.69 14.13 2.13
N ARG A 302 24.55 13.71 0.86
CA ARG A 302 25.56 13.82 -0.19
C ARG A 302 25.05 14.67 -1.34
N LEU A 303 25.80 15.70 -1.73
CA LEU A 303 25.53 16.56 -2.89
C LEU A 303 26.55 16.29 -4.00
N VAL A 304 26.09 15.77 -5.14
CA VAL A 304 26.94 15.61 -6.34
C VAL A 304 26.79 16.84 -7.23
N VAL A 305 27.78 17.73 -7.24
CA VAL A 305 27.81 18.90 -8.15
C VAL A 305 28.36 18.50 -9.52
N GLY A 306 29.28 17.54 -9.58
CA GLY A 306 29.89 17.08 -10.82
C GLY A 306 31.08 17.96 -11.25
N ARG A 307 31.21 18.22 -12.56
CA ARG A 307 32.33 19.02 -13.09
C ARG A 307 32.02 20.50 -13.07
N VAL A 308 32.97 21.29 -12.62
CA VAL A 308 32.91 22.75 -12.48
C VAL A 308 34.11 23.35 -13.19
N ARG A 309 33.88 24.28 -14.10
CA ARG A 309 34.98 25.02 -14.75
C ARG A 309 35.55 26.04 -13.77
N SER A 310 36.88 26.05 -13.61
CA SER A 310 37.55 26.97 -12.68
C SER A 310 37.18 28.44 -12.93
N ALA A 311 37.05 28.86 -14.20
CA ALA A 311 36.66 30.21 -14.57
C ALA A 311 35.20 30.60 -14.22
N GLU A 312 34.30 29.63 -14.10
CA GLU A 312 32.85 29.87 -13.88
C GLU A 312 32.46 29.68 -12.41
N GLY A 313 33.11 28.75 -11.70
CA GLY A 313 32.72 28.36 -10.35
C GLY A 313 31.34 27.70 -10.30
N ALA A 314 30.79 27.51 -9.10
CA ALA A 314 29.43 27.00 -8.93
C ALA A 314 28.76 27.55 -7.67
N LYS A 315 27.44 27.75 -7.71
CA LYS A 315 26.62 28.13 -6.56
C LYS A 315 25.42 27.20 -6.44
N ILE A 316 25.24 26.60 -5.27
CA ILE A 316 24.14 25.68 -4.96
C ILE A 316 23.55 26.09 -3.62
N THR A 317 22.23 26.25 -3.54
CA THR A 317 21.54 26.50 -2.27
C THR A 317 20.76 25.24 -1.87
N LEU A 318 21.14 24.67 -0.72
CA LEU A 318 20.35 23.68 0.00
C LEU A 318 19.45 24.37 1.03
N GLN A 319 18.47 23.65 1.57
CA GLN A 319 17.52 24.17 2.55
C GLN A 319 17.54 23.28 3.79
N VAL A 320 18.12 23.78 4.89
CA VAL A 320 18.14 23.06 6.17
C VAL A 320 16.81 23.29 6.88
N LEU A 321 16.01 22.24 6.96
CA LEU A 321 14.68 22.20 7.53
C LEU A 321 14.77 21.84 9.02
N VAL A 322 14.40 22.76 9.90
CA VAL A 322 14.33 22.55 11.36
C VAL A 322 12.88 22.45 11.79
N LYS A 323 12.54 21.34 12.47
CA LYS A 323 11.21 20.98 12.99
C LYS A 323 11.19 20.98 14.52
N GLY A 324 10.05 20.59 15.10
CA GLY A 324 9.87 20.45 16.55
C GLY A 324 9.78 21.77 17.33
N PRO A 325 9.64 21.69 18.66
CA PRO A 325 9.46 22.84 19.56
C PRO A 325 10.74 23.66 19.70
N HIS A 326 11.91 23.02 19.56
CA HIS A 326 13.21 23.68 19.69
C HIS A 326 13.62 24.48 18.45
N LYS A 327 12.86 24.45 17.35
CA LYS A 327 13.18 25.17 16.10
C LYS A 327 13.53 26.64 16.32
N ALA A 328 12.77 27.35 17.17
CA ALA A 328 12.96 28.78 17.43
C ALA A 328 14.22 29.10 18.25
N GLN A 329 14.80 28.11 18.92
CA GLN A 329 16.05 28.20 19.69
C GLN A 329 17.24 27.59 18.93
N THR A 330 16.99 26.98 17.77
CA THR A 330 18.00 26.30 16.96
C THR A 330 18.69 27.29 16.05
N GLN A 331 19.99 27.47 16.28
CA GLN A 331 20.90 28.19 15.40
C GLN A 331 21.81 27.17 14.71
N LEU A 332 22.19 27.47 13.46
CA LEU A 332 23.05 26.63 12.63
C LEU A 332 24.29 27.43 12.26
N ASN A 333 25.48 26.88 12.51
CA ASN A 333 26.74 27.51 12.19
C ASN A 333 27.64 26.52 11.44
N VAL A 334 28.20 26.93 10.29
CA VAL A 334 29.24 26.15 9.61
C VAL A 334 30.50 26.21 10.47
N GLN A 335 30.90 25.07 11.06
CA GLN A 335 32.07 24.99 11.93
C GLN A 335 33.35 24.75 11.14
N ARG A 336 33.30 23.82 10.17
CA ARG A 336 34.48 23.37 9.43
C ARG A 336 34.11 22.94 8.02
N ILE A 337 35.01 23.20 7.09
CA ILE A 337 35.02 22.62 5.75
C ILE A 337 36.37 21.88 5.60
N ASP A 338 36.34 20.67 5.04
CA ASP A 338 37.50 19.77 4.97
C ASP A 338 37.57 19.11 3.57
N PRO A 339 38.59 19.39 2.75
CA PRO A 339 39.66 20.37 2.98
C PRO A 339 39.16 21.83 3.02
N PRO A 340 39.91 22.76 3.65
CA PRO A 340 39.59 24.18 3.63
C PRO A 340 39.76 24.79 2.23
N ASP A 341 39.21 25.99 2.05
CA ASP A 341 39.37 26.89 0.89
C ASP A 341 38.88 26.40 -0.49
N VAL A 342 38.58 25.11 -0.69
CA VAL A 342 37.99 24.58 -1.94
C VAL A 342 36.50 24.88 -2.11
N LEU A 343 35.81 25.18 -1.01
CA LEU A 343 34.37 25.40 -0.95
C LEU A 343 34.06 26.42 0.15
N ARG A 344 33.13 27.34 -0.12
CA ARG A 344 32.55 28.23 0.89
C ARG A 344 31.13 27.77 1.20
N ALA A 345 30.79 27.73 2.48
CA ALA A 345 29.43 27.42 2.93
C ALA A 345 28.95 28.49 3.91
N THR A 346 27.73 29.01 3.70
CA THR A 346 27.12 30.02 4.58
C THR A 346 25.66 29.66 4.86
N ILE A 347 25.22 29.91 6.09
CA ILE A 347 23.81 29.83 6.48
C ILE A 347 23.21 31.24 6.36
N GLY A 348 22.13 31.38 5.59
CA GLY A 348 21.33 32.61 5.53
C GLY A 348 20.17 32.63 6.53
N GLU A 349 19.40 33.72 6.52
CA GLU A 349 18.30 33.93 7.45
C GLU A 349 17.19 32.87 7.36
N SER A 350 16.68 32.44 8.51
CA SER A 350 15.62 31.43 8.59
C SER A 350 14.26 32.00 8.20
N LYS A 351 13.48 31.23 7.43
CA LYS A 351 12.10 31.56 7.07
C LYS A 351 11.12 30.47 7.50
N GLU A 352 9.99 30.85 8.10
CA GLU A 352 8.89 29.90 8.31
C GLU A 352 8.25 29.50 6.97
N THR A 353 8.04 28.20 6.77
CA THR A 353 7.31 27.64 5.61
C THR A 353 5.85 28.08 5.53
N ARG A 354 5.22 28.26 6.69
CA ARG A 354 3.88 28.77 6.95
C ARG A 354 3.84 29.23 8.41
N LYS A 355 2.88 30.06 8.82
CA LYS A 355 2.75 30.53 10.21
C LYS A 355 2.78 29.34 11.20
N GLY A 356 3.80 29.28 12.06
CA GLY A 356 4.01 28.20 13.03
C GLY A 356 4.50 26.87 12.44
N GLY A 357 4.81 26.81 11.14
CA GLY A 357 5.41 25.65 10.47
C GLY A 357 6.91 25.50 10.73
N PRO A 358 7.58 24.51 10.11
CA PRO A 358 9.04 24.38 10.15
C PRO A 358 9.78 25.63 9.68
N LEU A 359 10.98 25.84 10.22
CA LEU A 359 11.94 26.85 9.75
C LEU A 359 12.83 26.26 8.66
N LEU A 360 13.05 27.04 7.60
CA LEU A 360 14.02 26.76 6.54
C LEU A 360 15.18 27.73 6.64
N PHE A 361 16.40 27.21 6.73
CA PHE A 361 17.63 27.98 6.66
C PHE A 361 18.32 27.69 5.32
N PRO A 362 18.52 28.69 4.44
CA PRO A 362 19.24 28.48 3.19
C PRO A 362 20.72 28.25 3.47
N LEU A 363 21.22 27.05 3.16
CA LEU A 363 22.64 26.70 3.17
C LEU A 363 23.19 26.94 1.76
N ASN A 364 23.90 28.06 1.60
CA ASN A 364 24.51 28.44 0.34
C ASN A 364 25.92 27.85 0.26
N LEU A 365 26.19 27.11 -0.81
CA LEU A 365 27.46 26.48 -1.12
C LEU A 365 28.01 27.17 -2.37
N GLU A 366 29.24 27.66 -2.31
CA GLU A 366 29.92 28.38 -3.38
C GLU A 366 31.32 27.80 -3.60
N ILE A 367 31.54 27.23 -4.79
CA ILE A 367 32.87 26.87 -5.30
C ILE A 367 33.41 28.13 -5.99
N PRO A 368 34.48 28.77 -5.47
CA PRO A 368 34.98 30.04 -5.98
C PRO A 368 35.46 29.96 -7.44
N THR A 369 35.38 31.08 -8.16
CA THR A 369 36.07 31.23 -9.45
C THR A 369 37.59 31.28 -9.24
N ASN A 370 38.34 30.79 -10.23
CA ASN A 370 39.78 30.58 -10.19
C ASN A 370 40.25 29.61 -9.08
N SER A 371 39.38 28.67 -8.66
CA SER A 371 39.77 27.58 -7.77
C SER A 371 40.83 26.68 -8.44
N PRO A 372 41.81 26.15 -7.69
CA PRO A 372 42.79 25.21 -8.24
C PRO A 372 42.08 23.95 -8.76
N SER A 373 42.68 23.28 -9.75
CA SER A 373 42.14 22.01 -10.22
C SER A 373 42.26 20.94 -9.13
N VAL A 374 41.13 20.39 -8.72
CA VAL A 374 40.98 19.42 -7.63
C VAL A 374 39.93 18.38 -8.01
N ASN A 375 40.07 17.16 -7.47
CA ASN A 375 39.09 16.09 -7.65
C ASN A 375 38.58 15.62 -6.28
N HIS A 376 37.29 15.83 -6.07
CA HIS A 376 36.51 15.42 -4.90
C HIS A 376 35.27 14.60 -5.29
N LEU A 377 35.25 13.95 -6.47
CA LEU A 377 34.29 12.89 -6.75
C LEU A 377 34.68 11.63 -5.95
N ASP A 378 33.69 10.84 -5.53
CA ASP A 378 33.94 9.61 -4.78
C ASP A 378 34.69 8.56 -5.63
N GLY A 379 35.69 7.90 -5.04
CA GLY A 379 36.56 6.93 -5.72
C GLY A 379 37.86 6.61 -4.98
N ASP A 380 38.56 5.55 -5.42
CA ASP A 380 39.68 4.88 -4.70
C ASP A 380 40.84 5.78 -4.19
N GLN A 381 40.97 7.02 -4.65
CA GLN A 381 42.02 7.96 -4.22
C GLN A 381 41.51 9.38 -3.89
N THR A 382 40.20 9.63 -3.87
CA THR A 382 39.62 10.97 -3.70
C THR A 382 38.52 10.97 -2.66
N ASN A 383 38.56 11.93 -1.75
CA ASN A 383 37.54 12.08 -0.71
C ASN A 383 36.59 13.24 -1.06
N PRO A 384 35.27 13.11 -0.81
CA PRO A 384 34.33 14.22 -0.91
C PRO A 384 34.67 15.34 0.10
N VAL A 385 34.31 16.58 -0.24
CA VAL A 385 34.47 17.71 0.68
C VAL A 385 33.46 17.60 1.81
N ARG A 386 33.93 17.56 3.06
CA ARG A 386 33.07 17.48 4.25
C ARG A 386 32.76 18.88 4.77
N VAL A 387 31.49 19.24 4.79
CA VAL A 387 30.97 20.44 5.45
C VAL A 387 30.34 20.02 6.77
N VAL A 388 30.87 20.53 7.88
CA VAL A 388 30.39 20.26 9.25
C VAL A 388 29.64 21.48 9.75
N ILE A 389 28.36 21.27 10.09
CA ILE A 389 27.45 22.29 10.61
C ILE A 389 27.14 21.90 12.06
N ASP A 390 27.54 22.74 13.01
CA ASP A 390 27.14 22.57 14.41
C ASP A 390 25.79 23.27 14.64
N THR A 391 24.98 22.73 15.55
CA THR A 391 23.64 23.21 15.85
C THR A 391 23.43 23.34 17.36
N THR A 392 22.61 24.29 17.77
CA THR A 392 22.18 24.40 19.18
C THR A 392 21.03 23.46 19.54
N HIS A 393 20.61 22.56 18.63
CA HIS A 393 19.51 21.63 18.89
C HIS A 393 19.91 20.55 19.92
N PRO A 394 19.10 20.27 20.96
CA PRO A 394 19.49 19.40 22.07
C PRO A 394 19.92 17.99 21.63
N HIS A 395 19.25 17.44 20.62
CA HIS A 395 19.48 16.07 20.11
C HIS A 395 20.30 16.00 18.81
N ALA A 396 20.38 17.09 18.04
CA ALA A 396 20.91 17.10 16.67
C ALA A 396 22.13 18.03 16.53
N LYS A 397 23.07 17.93 17.49
CA LYS A 397 24.15 18.89 17.74
C LYS A 397 25.11 19.12 16.57
N ARG A 398 25.21 18.18 15.64
CA ARG A 398 26.10 18.24 14.47
C ARG A 398 25.46 17.56 13.27
N ILE A 399 25.63 18.19 12.12
CA ILE A 399 25.21 17.69 10.80
C ILE A 399 26.47 17.67 9.93
N GLN A 400 26.63 16.61 9.15
CA GLN A 400 27.68 16.49 8.14
C GLN A 400 27.02 16.44 6.76
N LEU A 401 27.55 17.22 5.83
CA LEU A 401 27.19 17.22 4.42
C LEU A 401 28.45 16.83 3.62
N LEU A 402 28.33 15.87 2.72
CA LEU A 402 29.34 15.51 1.73
C LEU A 402 29.07 16.28 0.44
N VAL A 403 30.09 16.88 -0.16
CA VAL A 403 29.97 17.62 -1.42
C VAL A 403 31.02 17.13 -2.40
N GLU A 404 30.56 16.68 -3.58
CA GLU A 404 31.38 16.05 -4.59
C GLU A 404 31.47 16.88 -5.87
N PHE A 405 32.70 17.19 -6.28
CA PHE A 405 32.97 17.95 -7.50
C PHE A 405 34.38 17.72 -8.05
N VAL A 406 34.57 18.06 -9.32
CA VAL A 406 35.88 18.27 -9.95
C VAL A 406 35.96 19.72 -10.41
N VAL A 407 37.10 20.37 -10.16
CA VAL A 407 37.45 21.65 -10.79
C VAL A 407 38.44 21.39 -11.93
N GLU A 408 38.08 21.82 -13.14
CA GLU A 408 38.89 21.73 -14.37
C GLU A 408 39.05 23.09 -15.08
#